data_AF-A0A662CT38-F1
#
_entry.id   AF-A0A662CT38-F1
#
_cell.length_a   1.000
_cell.length_b   1.000
_cell.length_c   1.000
_cell.angle_alpha   90.00
_cell.angle_beta   90.00
_cell.angle_gamma   90.00
#
_symmetry.space_group_name_H-M   'P 1'
#
loop_
_entity.id
_entity.type
_entity.pdbx_description
1 polymer ?
#
loop_
_entity_poly.entity_id
_entity_poly.type
_entity_poly.pdbx_seq_one_letter_code
_entity_poly.pdbx_strand_id
1 'polypeptide(L)'
;DNTDIVNVAFQTEPAVKIKIEVDKDPPLNFNTENKLLLLPYSFMTRCVNIPGLFAGKIHAFLYRTWRNRVKGRDWYDLEWFVRNGHTLDFNHLKARALQNGYTGTEEFSPELTIQLLKDRIRKTSITRVVDDVKPFLKETKDLDIWSADYFLQIVDMIKFS
;
A
#
# COMPACT_ATOMS: atom_id res chain seq x y z
N ASP A 1 26.63 -19.69 -54.22
CA ASP A 1 26.53 -19.06 -52.89
C ASP A 1 25.10 -19.12 -52.37
N ASN A 2 24.87 -19.98 -51.37
CA ASN A 2 23.57 -20.17 -50.70
C ASN A 2 23.69 -19.66 -49.27
N THR A 3 23.80 -18.35 -49.08
CA THR A 3 23.85 -17.75 -47.74
C THR A 3 22.50 -17.14 -47.41
N ASP A 4 21.74 -17.81 -46.55
CA ASP A 4 20.54 -17.23 -45.93
C ASP A 4 20.95 -16.31 -44.78
N ILE A 5 20.70 -15.02 -44.95
CA ILE A 5 20.93 -13.99 -43.93
C ILE A 5 19.67 -13.90 -43.07
N VAL A 6 19.77 -14.37 -41.82
CA VAL A 6 18.70 -14.21 -40.81
C VAL A 6 18.98 -12.97 -39.97
N ASN A 7 18.19 -11.92 -40.16
CA ASN A 7 18.22 -10.74 -39.30
C ASN A 7 17.46 -11.02 -37.99
N VAL A 8 18.18 -11.24 -36.90
CA VAL A 8 17.60 -11.36 -35.56
C VAL A 8 17.61 -9.98 -34.90
N ALA A 9 16.43 -9.42 -34.66
CA ALA A 9 16.26 -8.17 -33.92
C ALA A 9 15.89 -8.46 -32.46
N PHE A 10 16.60 -7.84 -31.51
CA PHE A 10 16.29 -7.92 -30.08
C PHE A 10 15.64 -6.62 -29.62
N GLN A 11 14.57 -6.71 -28.82
CA GLN A 11 13.98 -5.55 -28.16
C GLN A 11 14.82 -5.23 -26.90
N THR A 12 15.63 -4.18 -26.98
CA THR A 12 16.57 -3.79 -25.91
C THR A 12 15.92 -2.96 -24.81
N GLU A 13 14.76 -2.36 -25.08
CA GLU A 13 14.05 -1.53 -24.12
C GLU A 13 13.03 -2.34 -23.29
N PRO A 14 12.97 -2.13 -21.96
CA PRO A 14 11.96 -2.75 -21.11
C PRO A 14 10.56 -2.30 -21.53
N ALA A 15 9.68 -3.25 -21.87
CA ALA A 15 8.29 -2.94 -22.18
C ALA A 15 7.56 -2.39 -20.94
N VAL A 16 6.94 -1.20 -21.06
CA VAL A 16 6.11 -0.61 -20.00
C VAL A 16 4.67 -1.09 -20.15
N LYS A 17 4.15 -1.77 -19.13
CA LYS A 17 2.73 -2.17 -19.05
C LYS A 17 1.97 -1.27 -18.08
N ILE A 18 0.97 -0.55 -18.57
CA ILE A 18 0.09 0.29 -17.77
C ILE A 18 -1.17 -0.50 -17.41
N LYS A 19 -1.48 -0.63 -16.12
CA LYS A 19 -2.73 -1.25 -15.62
C LYS A 19 -3.64 -0.17 -15.06
N ILE A 20 -4.85 -0.07 -15.60
CA ILE A 20 -5.89 0.85 -15.12
C ILE A 20 -6.96 0.00 -14.42
N GLU A 21 -7.24 0.32 -13.16
CA GLU A 21 -8.28 -0.32 -12.35
C GLU A 21 -9.32 0.72 -11.96
N VAL A 22 -10.60 0.35 -12.04
CA VAL A 22 -11.74 1.21 -11.68
C VAL A 22 -12.56 0.48 -10.63
N ASP A 23 -12.67 1.07 -9.45
CA ASP A 23 -13.60 0.64 -8.42
C ASP A 23 -14.99 1.20 -8.75
N LYS A 24 -15.97 0.31 -8.93
CA LYS A 24 -17.35 0.65 -9.31
C LYS A 24 -18.29 0.75 -8.10
N ASP A 25 -17.81 0.33 -6.93
CA ASP A 25 -18.57 0.39 -5.68
C ASP A 25 -17.66 0.90 -4.55
N PRO A 26 -17.16 2.15 -4.62
CA PRO A 26 -16.27 2.66 -3.58
C PRO A 26 -17.08 3.10 -2.34
N PRO A 27 -16.53 2.92 -1.13
CA PRO A 27 -17.10 3.55 0.06
C PRO A 27 -16.91 5.06 -0.04
N LEU A 28 -18.00 5.83 -0.02
CA LEU A 28 -18.01 7.26 -0.39
C LEU A 28 -17.48 8.23 0.69
N ASN A 29 -17.13 7.72 1.88
CA ASN A 29 -16.73 8.54 3.03
C ASN A 29 -15.26 8.97 2.98
N PHE A 30 -14.80 9.53 1.85
CA PHE A 30 -13.46 10.10 1.72
C PHE A 30 -13.47 11.50 1.14
N ASN A 31 -12.47 12.26 1.53
CA ASN A 31 -12.25 13.59 1.00
C ASN A 31 -11.29 13.54 -0.20
N THR A 32 -11.42 14.52 -1.07
CA THR A 32 -10.54 14.69 -2.22
C THR A 32 -9.92 16.08 -2.23
N GLU A 33 -8.79 16.20 -2.89
CA GLU A 33 -8.08 17.45 -3.13
C GLU A 33 -7.69 17.57 -4.60
N ASN A 34 -7.63 18.80 -5.12
CA ASN A 34 -7.14 19.03 -6.47
C ASN A 34 -5.62 19.26 -6.42
N LYS A 35 -4.87 18.50 -7.21
CA LYS A 35 -3.41 18.65 -7.39
C LYS A 35 -3.12 19.18 -8.79
N LEU A 36 -2.22 20.15 -8.88
CA LEU A 36 -1.67 20.64 -10.15
C LEU A 36 -0.49 19.76 -10.57
N LEU A 37 -0.56 19.17 -11.75
CA LEU A 37 0.57 18.52 -12.43
C LEU A 37 1.00 19.41 -13.60
N LEU A 38 2.31 19.67 -13.72
CA LEU A 38 2.87 20.56 -14.74
C LEU A 38 3.36 19.84 -15.99
N LEU A 39 3.63 18.54 -15.87
CA LEU A 39 4.17 17.70 -16.94
C LEU A 39 3.19 16.57 -17.27
N PRO A 40 3.11 16.16 -18.56
CA PRO A 40 3.77 16.78 -19.72
C PRO A 40 3.15 18.12 -20.16
N TYR A 41 2.01 18.50 -19.57
CA TYR A 41 1.37 19.81 -19.65
C TYR A 41 0.62 20.08 -18.35
N SER A 42 0.24 21.34 -18.11
CA SER A 42 -0.48 21.72 -16.89
C SER A 42 -1.91 21.17 -16.87
N PHE A 43 -2.25 20.39 -15.85
CA PHE A 43 -3.63 19.97 -15.58
C PHE A 43 -3.90 19.81 -14.09
N MET A 44 -5.16 20.05 -13.71
CA MET A 44 -5.65 19.77 -12.37
C MET A 44 -6.22 18.35 -12.33
N THR A 45 -5.78 17.55 -11.37
CA THR A 45 -6.34 16.22 -11.12
C THR A 45 -6.92 16.15 -9.72
N ARG A 46 -8.05 15.46 -9.58
CA ARG A 46 -8.67 15.19 -8.27
C ARG A 46 -8.07 13.91 -7.69
N CYS A 47 -7.49 14.02 -6.50
CA CYS A 47 -6.89 12.91 -5.77
C CYS A 47 -7.62 12.70 -4.46
N VAL A 48 -7.66 11.47 -3.96
CA VAL A 48 -8.03 11.21 -2.56
C VAL A 48 -7.02 11.91 -1.66
N ASN A 49 -7.48 12.54 -0.59
CA ASN A 49 -6.58 13.19 0.36
C ASN A 49 -5.69 12.17 1.09
N ILE A 50 -4.58 12.63 1.64
CA ILE A 50 -3.59 11.76 2.30
C ILE A 50 -4.20 10.89 3.42
N PRO A 51 -5.05 11.40 4.34
CA PRO A 51 -5.70 10.55 5.35
C PRO A 51 -6.58 9.44 4.77
N GLY A 52 -7.34 9.73 3.71
CA GLY A 52 -8.17 8.74 3.04
C GLY A 52 -7.34 7.70 2.26
N LEU A 53 -6.20 8.10 1.70
CA LEU A 53 -5.23 7.17 1.11
C LEU A 53 -4.63 6.25 2.18
N PHE A 54 -4.29 6.79 3.34
CA PHE A 54 -3.79 5.99 4.46
C PHE A 54 -4.83 4.95 4.89
N ALA A 55 -6.09 5.34 5.02
CA ALA A 55 -7.20 4.42 5.33
C ALA A 55 -7.31 3.27 4.30
N GLY A 56 -7.19 3.58 3.01
CA GLY A 56 -7.15 2.56 1.96
C GLY A 56 -5.97 1.59 2.09
N LYS A 57 -4.81 2.08 2.52
CA LYS A 57 -3.60 1.26 2.73
C LYS A 57 -3.71 0.37 3.96
N ILE A 58 -4.22 0.89 5.08
CA ILE A 58 -4.50 0.10 6.28
C ILE A 58 -5.54 -0.99 5.98
N HIS A 59 -6.61 -0.65 5.27
CA HIS A 59 -7.60 -1.64 4.84
C HIS A 59 -6.96 -2.74 3.98
N ALA A 60 -6.16 -2.39 2.98
CA ALA A 60 -5.46 -3.35 2.15
C ALA A 60 -4.49 -4.22 2.96
N PHE A 61 -3.77 -3.62 3.91
CA PHE A 61 -2.85 -4.30 4.81
C PHE A 61 -3.61 -5.34 5.64
N LEU A 62 -4.77 -5.00 6.22
CA LEU A 62 -5.53 -5.89 7.10
C LEU A 62 -6.29 -6.99 6.34
N TYR A 63 -6.98 -6.65 5.25
CA TYR A 63 -8.04 -7.50 4.69
C TYR A 63 -7.69 -8.17 3.36
N ARG A 64 -6.57 -7.84 2.71
CA ARG A 64 -6.14 -8.62 1.54
C ARG A 64 -5.76 -10.04 1.95
N THR A 65 -6.53 -11.00 1.45
CA THR A 65 -6.24 -12.43 1.49
C THR A 65 -5.22 -12.78 0.42
N TRP A 66 -3.98 -12.96 0.85
CA TRP A 66 -2.96 -13.60 0.04
C TRP A 66 -2.69 -14.96 0.67
N ARG A 67 -3.04 -16.06 -0.04
CA ARG A 67 -2.87 -17.43 0.49
C ARG A 67 -1.48 -17.63 1.10
N ASN A 68 -0.45 -17.42 0.29
CA ASN A 68 0.94 -17.64 0.67
C ASN A 68 1.86 -16.46 0.38
N ARG A 69 1.35 -15.34 -0.16
CA ARG A 69 2.19 -14.22 -0.62
C ARG A 69 2.18 -13.08 0.38
N VAL A 70 3.37 -12.60 0.74
CA VAL A 70 3.53 -11.34 1.47
C VAL A 70 3.58 -10.20 0.47
N LYS A 71 2.97 -9.06 0.79
CA LYS A 71 3.02 -7.84 -0.02
C LYS A 71 3.81 -6.78 0.74
N GLY A 72 5.11 -6.76 0.53
CA GLY A 72 6.01 -5.93 1.32
C GLY A 72 5.87 -4.43 1.05
N ARG A 73 5.39 -4.04 -0.15
CA ARG A 73 5.08 -2.62 -0.43
C ARG A 73 4.05 -2.01 0.53
N ASP A 74 3.09 -2.81 1.02
CA ASP A 74 2.12 -2.31 2.00
C ASP A 74 2.79 -1.99 3.36
N TRP A 75 3.93 -2.63 3.68
CA TRP A 75 4.74 -2.34 4.86
C TRP A 75 5.58 -1.07 4.68
N TYR A 76 6.15 -0.89 3.48
CA TYR A 76 6.84 0.34 3.11
C TYR A 76 5.91 1.56 3.22
N ASP A 77 4.69 1.43 2.67
CA ASP A 77 3.67 2.48 2.77
C ASP A 77 3.30 2.77 4.23
N LEU A 78 3.05 1.73 5.06
CA LEU A 78 2.73 1.90 6.48
C LEU A 78 3.79 2.74 7.20
N GLU A 79 5.06 2.38 7.03
CA GLU A 79 6.17 3.13 7.60
C GLU A 79 6.19 4.57 7.09
N TRP A 80 6.02 4.77 5.78
CA TRP A 80 6.03 6.09 5.16
C TRP A 80 4.93 7.01 5.71
N PHE A 81 3.69 6.53 5.86
CA PHE A 81 2.59 7.34 6.41
C PHE A 81 2.88 7.77 7.85
N VAL A 82 3.34 6.85 8.70
CA VAL A 82 3.66 7.13 10.11
C VAL A 82 4.86 8.06 10.22
N ARG A 83 5.92 7.81 9.46
CA ARG A 83 7.15 8.62 9.43
C ARG A 83 6.89 10.06 9.02
N ASN A 84 5.96 10.30 8.10
CA ASN A 84 5.56 11.63 7.66
C ASN A 84 4.48 12.28 8.55
N GLY A 85 4.09 11.63 9.65
CA GLY A 85 3.14 12.18 10.62
C GLY A 85 1.72 12.32 10.08
N HIS A 86 1.36 11.57 9.04
CA HIS A 86 0.02 11.59 8.48
C HIS A 86 -1.00 10.92 9.40
N THR A 87 -2.18 11.50 9.50
CA THR A 87 -3.30 10.90 10.25
C THR A 87 -4.05 9.89 9.38
N LEU A 88 -4.56 8.85 10.04
CA LEU A 88 -5.41 7.82 9.46
C LEU A 88 -6.87 8.25 9.58
N ASP A 89 -7.57 8.41 8.44
CA ASP A 89 -9.01 8.68 8.42
C ASP A 89 -9.77 7.45 8.93
N PHE A 90 -10.19 7.48 10.19
CA PHE A 90 -10.81 6.33 10.83
C PHE A 90 -12.20 6.05 10.28
N ASN A 91 -12.97 7.10 9.99
CA ASN A 91 -14.32 6.98 9.46
C ASN A 91 -14.31 6.30 8.09
N HIS A 92 -13.35 6.66 7.23
CA HIS A 92 -13.17 6.00 5.95
C HIS A 92 -12.71 4.54 6.09
N LEU A 93 -11.77 4.28 7.01
CA LEU A 93 -11.33 2.91 7.28
C LEU A 93 -12.48 2.02 7.75
N LYS A 94 -13.30 2.51 8.68
CA LYS A 94 -14.50 1.83 9.20
C LYS A 94 -15.50 1.54 8.08
N ALA A 95 -15.79 2.52 7.23
CA ALA A 95 -16.67 2.34 6.07
C ALA A 95 -16.17 1.22 5.14
N ARG A 96 -14.86 1.19 4.85
CA ARG A 96 -14.23 0.14 4.03
C ARG A 96 -14.33 -1.25 4.66
N ALA A 97 -14.03 -1.35 5.96
CA ALA A 97 -14.08 -2.61 6.69
C ALA A 97 -15.50 -3.20 6.70
N LEU A 98 -16.52 -2.36 6.96
CA LEU A 98 -17.93 -2.76 6.93
C LEU A 98 -18.36 -3.24 5.55
N GLN A 99 -17.98 -2.52 4.48
CA GLN A 99 -18.29 -2.91 3.10
C GLN A 99 -17.66 -4.26 2.72
N ASN A 100 -16.46 -4.57 3.24
CA ASN A 100 -15.77 -5.84 2.99
C ASN A 100 -16.23 -6.98 3.93
N GLY A 101 -17.38 -6.81 4.58
CA GLY A 101 -18.00 -7.87 5.37
C GLY A 101 -17.36 -8.07 6.74
N TYR A 102 -16.84 -7.01 7.38
CA TYR A 102 -16.55 -7.07 8.80
C TYR A 102 -17.85 -7.35 9.57
N THR A 103 -18.00 -8.60 10.03
CA THR A 103 -19.12 -9.10 10.84
C THR A 103 -18.76 -9.24 12.31
N GLY A 104 -17.66 -8.62 12.76
CA GLY A 104 -17.21 -8.72 14.15
C GLY A 104 -18.32 -8.26 15.10
N THR A 105 -18.49 -8.98 16.21
CA THR A 105 -19.45 -8.62 17.27
C THR A 105 -19.01 -7.39 18.06
N GLU A 106 -17.71 -7.06 17.99
CA GLU A 106 -17.11 -5.91 18.66
C GLU A 106 -17.18 -4.66 17.78
N GLU A 107 -17.40 -3.51 18.41
CA GLU A 107 -17.39 -2.22 17.73
C GLU A 107 -16.03 -1.99 17.06
N PHE A 108 -16.04 -1.76 15.75
CA PHE A 108 -14.82 -1.38 15.04
C PHE A 108 -14.32 -0.04 15.59
N SER A 109 -13.19 -0.08 16.31
CA SER A 109 -12.57 1.04 17.03
C SER A 109 -11.09 1.25 16.61
N PRO A 110 -10.49 2.40 16.96
CA PRO A 110 -9.05 2.62 16.81
C PRO A 110 -8.21 1.56 17.54
N GLU A 111 -8.59 1.18 18.75
CA GLU A 111 -7.87 0.19 19.58
C GLU A 111 -7.90 -1.20 18.91
N LEU A 112 -9.07 -1.60 18.40
CA LEU A 112 -9.19 -2.85 17.65
C LEU A 112 -8.36 -2.80 16.37
N THR A 113 -8.31 -1.66 15.68
CA THR A 113 -7.48 -1.47 14.48
C THR A 113 -5.99 -1.71 14.80
N ILE A 114 -5.51 -1.12 15.89
CA ILE A 114 -4.13 -1.32 16.38
C ILE A 114 -3.88 -2.81 16.71
N GLN A 115 -4.80 -3.46 17.40
CA GLN A 115 -4.69 -4.88 17.75
C GLN A 115 -4.58 -5.76 16.50
N LEU A 116 -5.47 -5.57 15.52
CA LEU A 116 -5.49 -6.34 14.26
C LEU A 116 -4.20 -6.16 13.46
N LEU A 117 -3.65 -4.93 13.42
CA LEU A 117 -2.37 -4.66 12.78
C LEU A 117 -1.22 -5.40 13.46
N LYS A 118 -1.14 -5.32 14.80
CA LYS A 118 -0.11 -6.02 15.58
C LYS A 118 -0.18 -7.52 15.40
N ASP A 119 -1.37 -8.11 15.40
CA ASP A 119 -1.56 -9.53 15.19
C ASP A 119 -1.14 -9.98 13.80
N ARG A 120 -1.42 -9.16 12.78
CA ARG A 120 -0.95 -9.43 11.42
C ARG A 120 0.57 -9.34 11.32
N ILE A 121 1.19 -8.36 11.97
CA ILE A 121 2.66 -8.21 12.00
C ILE A 121 3.31 -9.44 12.64
N ARG A 122 2.84 -9.86 13.81
CA ARG A 122 3.36 -11.05 14.53
C ARG A 122 3.26 -12.34 13.72
N LYS A 123 2.23 -12.47 12.88
CA LYS A 123 2.01 -13.65 12.03
C LYS A 123 2.78 -13.62 10.71
N THR A 124 3.45 -12.51 10.38
CA THR A 124 4.12 -12.34 9.08
C THR A 124 5.63 -12.51 9.20
N SER A 125 6.24 -13.28 8.29
CA SER A 125 7.69 -13.38 8.19
C SER A 125 8.29 -12.11 7.58
N ILE A 126 9.05 -11.36 8.39
CA ILE A 126 9.69 -10.11 7.96
C ILE A 126 10.72 -10.35 6.85
N THR A 127 11.44 -11.47 6.86
CA THR A 127 12.35 -11.82 5.77
C THR A 127 11.63 -11.82 4.42
N ARG A 128 10.42 -12.39 4.36
CA ARG A 128 9.60 -12.41 3.14
C ARG A 128 9.05 -11.04 2.77
N VAL A 129 8.83 -10.16 3.75
CA VAL A 129 8.47 -8.76 3.54
C VAL A 129 9.63 -8.04 2.84
N VAL A 130 10.84 -8.15 3.40
CA VAL A 130 12.08 -7.56 2.86
C VAL A 130 12.33 -8.07 1.43
N ASP A 131 12.23 -9.37 1.19
CA ASP A 131 12.45 -9.96 -0.14
C ASP A 131 11.45 -9.45 -1.20
N ASP A 132 10.19 -9.18 -0.85
CA ASP A 132 9.20 -8.61 -1.80
C ASP A 132 9.46 -7.12 -2.07
N VAL A 133 10.07 -6.37 -1.16
CA VAL A 133 10.37 -4.93 -1.34
C VAL A 133 11.70 -4.68 -2.03
N LYS A 134 12.71 -5.48 -1.72
CA LYS A 134 14.09 -5.31 -2.18
C LYS A 134 14.25 -5.00 -3.68
N PRO A 135 13.53 -5.66 -4.60
CA PRO A 135 13.65 -5.38 -6.04
C PRO A 135 13.19 -3.98 -6.47
N PHE A 136 12.43 -3.27 -5.63
CA PHE A 136 11.89 -1.95 -5.92
C PHE A 136 12.74 -0.80 -5.35
N LEU A 137 13.74 -1.09 -4.53
CA LEU A 137 14.57 -0.08 -3.90
C LEU A 137 15.94 0.00 -4.57
N LYS A 138 16.41 1.23 -4.78
CA LYS A 138 17.77 1.50 -5.23
C LYS A 138 18.79 1.22 -4.12
N GLU A 139 18.46 1.64 -2.90
CA GLU A 139 19.27 1.44 -1.69
C GLU A 139 18.48 0.58 -0.70
N THR A 140 19.08 -0.50 -0.21
CA THR A 140 18.38 -1.47 0.66
C THR A 140 18.70 -1.29 2.14
N LYS A 141 19.60 -0.36 2.50
CA LYS A 141 20.02 -0.11 3.89
C LYS A 141 18.86 0.29 4.79
N ASP A 142 17.87 0.97 4.23
CA ASP A 142 16.65 1.37 4.96
C ASP A 142 15.85 0.16 5.46
N LEU A 143 16.06 -1.03 4.84
CA LEU A 143 15.42 -2.28 5.26
C LEU A 143 16.16 -3.00 6.39
N ASP A 144 17.39 -2.61 6.74
CA ASP A 144 18.20 -3.32 7.73
C ASP A 144 17.59 -3.24 9.14
N ILE A 145 16.83 -2.18 9.43
CA ILE A 145 16.10 -2.00 10.69
C ILE A 145 14.76 -2.76 10.72
N TRP A 146 14.30 -3.29 9.58
CA TRP A 146 13.00 -3.93 9.50
C TRP A 146 12.96 -5.22 10.31
N SER A 147 12.18 -5.19 11.38
CA SER A 147 11.88 -6.32 12.26
C SER A 147 10.42 -6.28 12.71
N ALA A 148 9.92 -7.38 13.28
CA ALA A 148 8.55 -7.38 13.79
C ALA A 148 8.39 -6.31 14.88
N ASP A 149 9.37 -6.21 15.79
CA ASP A 149 9.37 -5.22 16.88
C ASP A 149 9.44 -3.78 16.37
N TYR A 150 10.17 -3.53 15.28
CA TYR A 150 10.18 -2.23 14.62
C TYR A 150 8.77 -1.85 14.14
N PHE A 151 8.09 -2.74 13.42
CA PHE A 151 6.75 -2.46 12.92
C PHE A 151 5.69 -2.40 14.02
N LEU A 152 5.84 -3.15 15.12
CA LEU A 152 4.98 -3.03 16.28
C LEU A 152 5.05 -1.61 16.88
N GLN A 153 6.25 -1.02 16.95
CA GLN A 153 6.43 0.37 17.39
C GLN A 153 5.84 1.38 16.38
N ILE A 154 6.02 1.16 15.08
CA ILE A 154 5.40 1.99 14.03
C ILE A 154 3.88 2.01 14.18
N VAL A 155 3.25 0.86 14.45
CA VAL A 155 1.80 0.80 14.66
C VAL A 155 1.38 1.61 15.88
N ASP A 156 2.16 1.60 16.97
CA ASP A 156 1.87 2.41 18.16
C ASP A 156 1.98 3.93 17.93
N MET A 157 2.61 4.35 16.84
CA MET A 157 2.74 5.77 16.46
C MET A 157 1.61 6.25 15.53
N ILE A 158 0.69 5.38 15.11
CA ILE A 158 -0.43 5.77 14.24
C ILE A 158 -1.33 6.78 14.97
N LYS A 159 -1.61 7.89 14.27
CA LYS A 159 -2.55 8.92 14.71
C LYS A 159 -3.83 8.81 13.91
N PHE A 160 -4.97 8.80 14.60
CA PHE A 160 -6.29 8.78 13.95
C PHE A 160 -6.82 10.21 13.81
N SER A 161 -7.54 10.46 12.71
CA SER A 161 -8.33 11.67 12.46
C SER A 161 -9.79 11.32 12.24
#